data_AF-A0A7X3D0X6-F1
#
_entry.id   AF-A0A7X3D0X6-F1
#
_cell.length_a   1.000
_cell.length_b   1.000
_cell.length_c   1.000
_cell.angle_alpha   90.00
_cell.angle_beta   90.00
_cell.angle_gamma   90.00
#
_symmetry.space_group_name_H-M   'P 1'
#
loop_
_entity.id
_entity.type
_entity.pdbx_description
1 polymer ?
#
loop_
_entity_poly.entity_id
_entity_poly.type
_entity_poly.pdbx_seq_one_letter_code
_entity_poly.pdbx_strand_id
1 'polypeptide(L)'
;MNNYGQHFKWPGANLDHFYIYFVIAGIIASYLTYKSNSKYKLEGFLLSFYFLTGNINELLTIKIPGFSFFEIQPLRLIYLLLLFFIVRKTLLSKEKLPSASKRRTPLFMIPLALYITLLTISIGVNVDDVGAGDALKTILESFAFVIILIGLKLMADQPTYDLIGKSIIIGAIVTSVVAIIQLGLEPYFMRIGDNRPAFGSVIRSNGIFSTEYFHSYFLIIAIVWVFTTVKNNLLKTGLIILFSIGVVTSFMRMSWIILALVLVTYLIFINKVALEKILFAGLAGLAMLLCVTIFYYQDIVNSAVVKDRLTDSVGGRKGYYGMVLDNIHKKPWLGYGGLKNEVYYINLLRITGDRDRATATTGSLHSGYFSSLFEYGVPAFVCFTLFVMLSAFYYSRSFHNNLYFVIPFLASIIFMIGNLTNTFLFLSYVSVLYAVHIGMGMGIHKIEETKVFHSKTEYLK
;
A
#
# COMPACT_ATOMS: atom_id res chain seq x y z
N MET A 1 33.64 17.42 2.11
CA MET A 1 32.49 16.48 2.12
C MET A 1 32.83 15.33 1.20
N ASN A 2 33.36 14.25 1.77
CA ASN A 2 33.81 13.08 1.02
C ASN A 2 32.63 12.31 0.40
N ASN A 3 32.94 11.55 -0.64
CA ASN A 3 32.08 10.99 -1.69
C ASN A 3 31.02 9.97 -1.19
N TYR A 4 30.09 10.39 -0.32
CA TYR A 4 28.98 9.56 0.18
C TYR A 4 27.95 9.19 -0.91
N GLY A 5 27.95 9.89 -2.04
CA GLY A 5 27.01 9.67 -3.14
C GLY A 5 27.06 8.27 -3.75
N GLN A 6 28.20 7.57 -3.63
CA GLN A 6 28.39 6.21 -4.14
C GLN A 6 27.60 5.15 -3.36
N HIS A 7 27.15 5.47 -2.15
CA HIS A 7 26.41 4.54 -1.29
C HIS A 7 24.88 4.62 -1.47
N PHE A 8 24.39 5.60 -2.23
CA PHE A 8 22.96 5.83 -2.48
C PHE A 8 22.58 5.42 -3.91
N LYS A 9 21.35 4.89 -4.11
CA LYS A 9 20.86 4.40 -5.42
C LYS A 9 20.62 5.51 -6.47
N TRP A 10 20.88 6.78 -6.15
CA TRP A 10 20.43 7.93 -6.93
C TRP A 10 21.55 8.94 -7.23
N PRO A 11 22.50 8.61 -8.13
CA PRO A 11 23.55 9.54 -8.51
C PRO A 11 22.97 10.74 -9.30
N GLY A 12 23.32 11.97 -8.91
CA GLY A 12 23.02 13.20 -9.67
C GLY A 12 21.90 14.10 -9.13
N ALA A 13 21.24 13.72 -8.04
CA ALA A 13 20.17 14.52 -7.44
C ALA A 13 20.65 15.35 -6.25
N ASN A 14 20.14 16.58 -6.11
CA ASN A 14 20.31 17.36 -4.89
C ASN A 14 19.48 16.73 -3.75
N LEU A 15 20.13 15.93 -2.90
CA LEU A 15 19.49 15.18 -1.81
C LEU A 15 19.16 16.05 -0.59
N ASP A 16 19.71 17.27 -0.51
CA ASP A 16 19.61 18.12 0.69
C ASP A 16 18.16 18.43 1.06
N HIS A 17 17.30 18.66 0.06
CA HIS A 17 15.87 18.91 0.28
C HIS A 17 15.13 17.69 0.86
N PHE A 18 15.52 16.47 0.48
CA PHE A 18 14.94 15.25 1.05
C PHE A 18 15.38 15.06 2.51
N TYR A 19 16.63 15.38 2.85
CA TYR A 19 17.09 15.34 4.23
C TYR A 19 16.41 16.39 5.11
N ILE A 20 16.24 17.62 4.62
CA ILE A 20 15.46 18.67 5.31
C ILE A 20 14.03 18.17 5.55
N TYR A 21 13.41 17.57 4.53
CA TYR A 21 12.08 16.99 4.66
C TYR A 21 12.03 15.86 5.69
N PHE A 22 13.02 14.96 5.73
CA PHE A 22 13.11 13.91 6.75
C PHE A 22 13.25 14.48 8.16
N VAL A 23 14.03 15.54 8.36
CA VAL A 23 14.13 16.23 9.66
C VAL A 23 12.77 16.80 10.07
N ILE A 24 12.08 17.49 9.16
CA ILE A 24 10.74 18.03 9.41
C ILE A 24 9.75 16.90 9.75
N ALA A 25 9.75 15.81 8.98
CA ALA A 25 8.91 14.64 9.24
C ALA A 25 9.24 14.01 10.61
N GLY A 26 10.51 13.96 11.00
CA GLY A 26 10.97 13.53 12.31
C GLY A 26 10.42 14.41 13.44
N ILE A 27 10.50 15.74 13.31
CA ILE A 27 9.95 16.69 14.28
C ILE A 27 8.44 16.52 14.43
N ILE A 28 7.72 16.39 13.31
CA ILE A 28 6.26 16.17 13.31
C ILE A 28 5.94 14.83 14.00
N ALA A 29 6.64 13.75 13.65
CA ALA A 29 6.46 12.43 14.27
C ALA A 29 6.72 12.48 15.78
N SER A 30 7.79 13.15 16.22
CA SER A 30 8.11 13.35 17.64
C SER A 30 7.00 14.13 18.35
N TYR A 31 6.51 15.22 17.75
CA TYR A 31 5.42 16.02 18.32
C TYR A 31 4.13 15.22 18.45
N LEU A 32 3.72 14.50 17.39
CA LEU A 32 2.53 13.66 17.41
C LEU A 32 2.63 12.56 18.46
N THR A 33 3.79 11.92 18.57
CA THR A 33 4.06 10.86 19.56
C THR A 33 4.04 11.42 20.98
N TYR A 34 4.71 12.54 21.21
CA TYR A 34 4.75 13.21 22.51
C TYR A 34 3.35 13.58 23.00
N LYS A 35 2.53 14.16 22.12
CA LYS A 35 1.14 14.56 22.40
C LYS A 35 0.18 13.37 22.52
N SER A 36 0.55 12.19 22.03
CA SER A 36 -0.31 11.01 22.11
C SER A 36 -0.28 10.38 23.50
N ASN A 37 -1.44 9.88 23.93
CA ASN A 37 -1.55 9.02 25.11
C ASN A 37 -1.19 7.55 24.81
N SER A 38 -0.43 7.30 23.73
CA SER A 38 -0.03 5.96 23.32
C SER A 38 0.87 5.32 24.37
N LYS A 39 0.60 4.04 24.66
CA LYS A 39 1.49 3.19 25.48
C LYS A 39 2.77 2.79 24.74
N TYR A 40 2.76 2.82 23.41
CA TYR A 40 3.82 2.31 22.54
C TYR A 40 4.49 3.47 21.80
N LYS A 41 5.09 4.40 22.56
CA LYS A 41 5.65 5.64 22.00
C LYS A 41 6.76 5.38 20.97
N LEU A 42 7.65 4.41 21.22
CA LEU A 42 8.75 4.10 20.30
C LEU A 42 8.23 3.53 18.98
N GLU A 43 7.38 2.51 19.06
CA GLU A 43 6.74 1.88 17.91
C GLU A 43 5.86 2.89 17.15
N GLY A 44 5.11 3.72 17.88
CA GLY A 44 4.28 4.80 17.35
C GLY A 44 5.09 5.87 16.61
N PHE A 45 6.22 6.30 17.17
CA PHE A 45 7.12 7.27 16.52
C PHE A 45 7.62 6.75 15.16
N LEU A 46 8.12 5.52 15.10
CA LEU A 46 8.66 4.95 13.87
C LEU A 46 7.58 4.73 12.80
N LEU A 47 6.38 4.29 13.19
CA LEU A 47 5.24 4.17 12.28
C LEU A 47 4.78 5.55 11.78
N SER A 48 4.72 6.54 12.66
CA SER A 48 4.40 7.93 12.30
C SER A 48 5.38 8.48 11.29
N PHE A 49 6.68 8.32 11.57
CA PHE A 49 7.76 8.74 10.67
C PHE A 49 7.67 8.04 9.30
N TYR A 50 7.40 6.74 9.28
CA TYR A 50 7.23 5.99 8.03
C TYR A 50 6.08 6.53 7.17
N PHE A 51 4.91 6.78 7.75
CA PHE A 51 3.77 7.31 6.98
C PHE A 51 3.94 8.76 6.58
N LEU A 52 4.62 9.56 7.40
CA LEU A 52 4.94 10.94 7.04
C LEU A 52 5.93 10.98 5.89
N THR A 53 6.89 10.05 5.81
CA THR A 53 7.91 10.04 4.74
C THR A 53 7.50 9.27 3.48
N GLY A 54 6.41 8.50 3.50
CA GLY A 54 5.99 7.72 2.35
C GLY A 54 7.05 6.69 1.92
N ASN A 55 7.11 6.35 0.62
CA ASN A 55 8.12 5.41 0.13
C ASN A 55 9.46 6.10 -0.23
N ILE A 56 9.55 7.43 -0.10
CA ILE A 56 10.82 8.13 -0.34
C ILE A 56 11.87 7.85 0.74
N ASN A 57 11.46 7.26 1.86
CA ASN A 57 12.37 6.75 2.87
C ASN A 57 13.30 5.66 2.33
N GLU A 58 13.05 5.10 1.14
CA GLU A 58 14.03 4.29 0.40
C GLU A 58 15.35 5.05 0.16
N LEU A 59 15.36 6.39 0.16
CA LEU A 59 16.59 7.20 0.12
C LEU A 59 17.46 7.04 1.38
N LEU A 60 16.88 6.62 2.50
CA LEU A 60 17.60 6.30 3.74
C LEU A 60 18.18 4.87 3.72
N THR A 61 18.09 4.18 2.59
CA THR A 61 18.64 2.83 2.45
C THR A 61 20.16 2.86 2.48
N ILE A 62 20.75 2.23 3.50
CA ILE A 62 22.19 2.08 3.62
C ILE A 62 22.57 0.70 3.07
N LYS A 63 23.38 0.68 2.01
CA LYS A 63 24.00 -0.56 1.50
C LYS A 63 25.23 -0.90 2.34
N ILE A 64 25.31 -2.12 2.85
CA ILE A 64 26.51 -2.63 3.53
C ILE A 64 27.45 -3.22 2.46
N PRO A 65 28.67 -2.66 2.27
CA PRO A 65 29.62 -3.22 1.30
C PRO A 65 29.92 -4.70 1.59
N GLY A 66 29.89 -5.55 0.55
CA GLY A 66 30.15 -6.98 0.67
C GLY A 66 28.95 -7.86 1.08
N PHE A 67 27.83 -7.26 1.53
CA PHE A 67 26.60 -7.98 1.88
C PHE A 67 25.43 -7.52 1.00
N SER A 68 25.20 -8.21 -0.13
CA SER A 68 24.12 -7.88 -1.07
C SER A 68 22.71 -8.13 -0.51
N PHE A 69 22.57 -8.97 0.52
CA PHE A 69 21.26 -9.35 1.07
C PHE A 69 20.72 -8.40 2.14
N PHE A 70 21.59 -7.67 2.84
CA PHE A 70 21.23 -6.86 4.01
C PHE A 70 21.47 -5.37 3.77
N GLU A 71 20.56 -4.75 3.01
CA GLU A 71 20.40 -3.29 3.02
C GLU A 71 19.61 -2.89 4.28
N ILE A 72 20.04 -1.83 5.00
CA ILE A 72 19.27 -1.22 6.09
C ILE A 72 18.24 -0.30 5.44
N GLN A 73 17.02 -0.81 5.26
CA GLN A 73 15.89 -0.05 4.71
C GLN A 73 14.92 0.33 5.85
N PRO A 74 14.27 1.51 5.82
CA PRO A 74 13.33 1.89 6.88
C PRO A 74 12.19 0.89 7.11
N LEU A 75 11.67 0.28 6.03
CA LEU A 75 10.67 -0.78 6.16
C LEU A 75 11.21 -2.01 6.92
N ARG A 76 12.48 -2.35 6.72
CA ARG A 76 13.16 -3.43 7.45
C ARG A 76 13.32 -3.11 8.92
N LEU A 77 13.64 -1.86 9.24
CA LEU A 77 13.70 -1.39 10.62
C LEU A 77 12.34 -1.53 11.32
N ILE A 78 11.23 -1.22 10.63
CA ILE A 78 9.88 -1.35 11.20
C ILE A 78 9.55 -2.79 11.54
N TYR A 79 9.71 -3.74 10.60
CA TYR A 79 9.37 -5.13 10.93
C TYR A 79 10.34 -5.73 11.94
N LEU A 80 11.63 -5.36 11.95
CA LEU A 80 12.59 -5.84 12.97
C LEU A 80 12.19 -5.34 14.37
N LEU A 81 11.79 -4.08 14.47
CA LEU A 81 11.29 -3.49 15.70
C LEU A 81 9.99 -4.16 16.15
N LEU A 82 9.05 -4.41 15.22
CA LEU A 82 7.81 -5.11 15.53
C LEU A 82 8.07 -6.58 15.90
N LEU A 83 9.07 -7.23 15.30
CA LEU A 83 9.50 -8.58 15.68
C LEU A 83 10.06 -8.59 17.11
N PHE A 84 10.95 -7.66 17.42
CA PHE A 84 11.48 -7.49 18.77
C PHE A 84 10.36 -7.20 19.78
N PHE A 85 9.40 -6.34 19.40
CA PHE A 85 8.20 -6.06 20.19
C PHE A 85 7.37 -7.31 20.45
N ILE A 86 7.10 -8.13 19.42
CA ILE A 86 6.37 -9.39 19.52
C ILE A 86 7.11 -10.31 20.50
N VAL A 87 8.40 -10.55 20.28
CA VAL A 87 9.26 -11.40 21.14
C VAL A 87 9.23 -10.93 22.59
N ARG A 88 9.43 -9.63 22.83
CA ARG A 88 9.36 -9.04 24.18
C ARG A 88 8.01 -9.30 24.83
N LYS A 89 6.92 -9.13 24.07
CA LYS A 89 5.56 -9.26 24.61
C LYS A 89 5.11 -10.71 24.79
N THR A 90 5.60 -11.65 23.98
CA THR A 90 5.21 -13.07 24.05
C THR A 90 6.11 -13.89 24.95
N LEU A 91 7.42 -13.63 24.98
CA LEU A 91 8.40 -14.44 25.70
C LEU A 91 8.87 -13.80 27.01
N LEU A 92 8.97 -12.47 27.08
CA LEU A 92 9.53 -11.76 28.25
C LEU A 92 8.46 -11.16 29.17
N SER A 93 7.22 -11.02 28.69
CA SER A 93 6.13 -10.51 29.51
C SER A 93 5.55 -11.62 30.40
N LYS A 94 5.46 -11.37 31.71
CA LYS A 94 4.66 -12.19 32.64
C LYS A 94 3.14 -12.01 32.45
N GLU A 95 2.70 -11.19 31.49
CA GLU A 95 1.30 -11.15 31.08
C GLU A 95 0.90 -12.53 30.55
N LYS A 96 0.09 -13.26 31.32
CA LYS A 96 -0.54 -14.50 30.85
C LYS A 96 -1.23 -14.18 29.52
N LEU A 97 -0.70 -14.71 28.42
CA LEU A 97 -1.40 -14.73 27.14
C LEU A 97 -2.80 -15.27 27.44
N PRO A 98 -3.87 -14.50 27.19
CA PRO A 98 -5.21 -14.96 27.51
C PRO A 98 -5.45 -16.28 26.77
N SER A 99 -5.95 -17.26 27.50
CA SER A 99 -6.13 -18.65 27.04
C SER A 99 -6.60 -18.72 25.59
N ALA A 100 -5.89 -19.53 24.79
CA ALA A 100 -6.21 -19.79 23.39
C ALA A 100 -7.66 -20.28 23.19
N SER A 101 -8.31 -20.84 24.21
CA SER A 101 -9.65 -21.42 24.11
C SER A 101 -10.81 -20.43 23.90
N LYS A 102 -10.58 -19.10 24.05
CA LYS A 102 -11.64 -18.09 23.86
C LYS A 102 -11.44 -17.14 22.68
N ARG A 103 -10.30 -17.16 21.99
CA ARG A 103 -10.05 -16.27 20.84
C ARG A 103 -10.31 -16.97 19.51
N ARG A 104 -11.38 -16.59 18.82
CA ARG A 104 -11.56 -16.97 17.41
C ARG A 104 -10.55 -16.19 16.57
N THR A 105 -9.51 -16.86 16.10
CA THR A 105 -8.62 -16.31 15.08
C THR A 105 -9.44 -15.95 13.84
N PRO A 106 -9.27 -14.74 13.25
CA PRO A 106 -9.99 -14.39 12.03
C PRO A 106 -9.72 -15.39 10.92
N LEU A 107 -10.77 -15.84 10.24
CA LEU A 107 -10.70 -16.93 9.24
C LEU A 107 -9.71 -16.62 8.10
N PHE A 108 -9.53 -15.34 7.73
CA PHE A 108 -8.58 -14.94 6.70
C PHE A 108 -7.11 -15.24 7.04
N MET A 109 -6.77 -15.48 8.31
CA MET A 109 -5.40 -15.84 8.71
C MET A 109 -4.99 -17.24 8.24
N ILE A 110 -5.95 -18.16 8.09
CA ILE A 110 -5.69 -19.53 7.62
C ILE A 110 -5.18 -19.52 6.16
N PRO A 111 -5.91 -18.95 5.18
CA PRO A 111 -5.41 -18.88 3.81
C PRO A 111 -4.16 -18.00 3.67
N LEU A 112 -3.96 -17.00 4.54
CA LEU A 112 -2.69 -16.25 4.57
C LEU A 112 -1.51 -17.15 4.92
N ALA A 113 -1.63 -17.95 5.98
CA ALA A 113 -0.58 -18.86 6.41
C ALA A 113 -0.30 -19.96 5.36
N LEU A 114 -1.36 -20.51 4.76
CA LEU A 114 -1.25 -21.48 3.67
C LEU A 114 -0.58 -20.86 2.44
N TYR A 115 -0.94 -19.63 2.07
CA TYR A 115 -0.32 -18.93 0.95
C TYR A 115 1.19 -18.74 1.16
N ILE A 116 1.62 -18.27 2.34
CA ILE A 116 3.05 -18.10 2.65
C ILE A 116 3.79 -19.44 2.64
N THR A 117 3.16 -20.51 3.13
CA THR A 117 3.75 -21.85 3.10
C THR A 117 3.94 -22.34 1.67
N LEU A 118 2.90 -22.22 0.84
CA LEU A 118 2.95 -22.62 -0.57
C LEU A 118 3.95 -21.79 -1.37
N LEU A 119 4.00 -20.48 -1.14
CA LEU A 119 5.01 -19.58 -1.72
C LEU A 119 6.42 -20.04 -1.33
N THR A 120 6.66 -20.32 -0.05
CA THR A 120 7.98 -20.77 0.44
C THR A 120 8.41 -22.08 -0.20
N ILE A 121 7.49 -23.05 -0.31
CA ILE A 121 7.74 -24.33 -0.97
C ILE A 121 8.01 -24.13 -2.46
N SER A 122 7.18 -23.33 -3.14
CA SER A 122 7.32 -23.02 -4.57
C SER A 122 8.68 -22.40 -4.89
N ILE A 123 9.09 -21.39 -4.12
CA ILE A 123 10.38 -20.74 -4.26
C ILE A 123 11.52 -21.73 -3.97
N GLY A 124 11.40 -22.53 -2.92
CA GLY A 124 12.41 -23.53 -2.56
C GLY A 124 12.62 -24.59 -3.64
N VAL A 125 11.55 -25.04 -4.30
CA VAL A 125 11.63 -26.02 -5.40
C VAL A 125 12.23 -25.42 -6.68
N ASN A 126 12.07 -24.11 -6.92
CA ASN A 126 12.62 -23.42 -8.09
C ASN A 126 13.81 -22.51 -7.72
N VAL A 127 14.55 -22.83 -6.66
CA VAL A 127 15.63 -21.96 -6.13
C VAL A 127 16.76 -21.77 -7.13
N ASP A 128 17.03 -22.77 -7.97
CA ASP A 128 18.08 -22.71 -8.99
C ASP A 128 17.74 -21.68 -10.09
N ASP A 129 16.47 -21.55 -10.45
CA ASP A 129 15.98 -20.57 -11.43
C ASP A 129 15.93 -19.15 -10.83
N VAL A 130 15.41 -19.03 -9.60
CA VAL A 130 15.20 -17.73 -8.93
C VAL A 130 16.51 -17.14 -8.42
N GLY A 131 17.44 -18.00 -8.00
CA GLY A 131 18.65 -17.65 -7.25
C GLY A 131 18.39 -17.58 -5.74
N ALA A 132 19.26 -18.21 -4.96
CA ALA A 132 19.14 -18.34 -3.50
C ALA A 132 18.93 -17.00 -2.77
N GLY A 133 19.56 -15.94 -3.28
CA GLY A 133 19.45 -14.60 -2.75
C GLY A 133 18.06 -13.98 -2.83
N ASP A 134 17.47 -14.01 -4.03
CA ASP A 134 16.14 -13.47 -4.28
C ASP A 134 15.05 -14.38 -3.68
N ALA A 135 15.31 -15.69 -3.63
CA ALA A 135 14.48 -16.65 -2.92
C ALA A 135 14.36 -16.30 -1.43
N LEU A 136 15.51 -16.17 -0.74
CA LEU A 136 15.54 -15.81 0.68
C LEU A 136 14.88 -14.46 0.94
N LYS A 137 15.15 -13.46 0.09
CA LYS A 137 14.52 -12.15 0.17
C LYS A 137 12.99 -12.27 0.12
N THR A 138 12.43 -12.86 -0.92
CA THR A 138 10.97 -12.97 -1.10
C THR A 138 10.29 -13.72 0.05
N ILE A 139 10.92 -14.77 0.57
CA ILE A 139 10.44 -15.51 1.75
C ILE A 139 10.43 -14.60 2.99
N LEU A 140 11.54 -13.91 3.28
CA LEU A 140 11.63 -13.00 4.43
C LEU A 140 10.61 -11.85 4.34
N GLU A 141 10.39 -11.31 3.15
CA GLU A 141 9.39 -10.26 2.91
C GLU A 141 7.97 -10.77 3.19
N SER A 142 7.66 -12.03 2.84
CA SER A 142 6.39 -12.67 3.17
C SER A 142 6.17 -12.81 4.69
N PHE A 143 7.21 -13.18 5.43
CA PHE A 143 7.14 -13.22 6.91
C PHE A 143 7.05 -11.83 7.54
N ALA A 144 7.74 -10.84 6.98
CA ALA A 144 7.68 -9.45 7.45
C ALA A 144 6.26 -8.88 7.38
N PHE A 145 5.48 -9.21 6.34
CA PHE A 145 4.06 -8.85 6.26
C PHE A 145 3.26 -9.36 7.47
N VAL A 146 3.47 -10.62 7.87
CA VAL A 146 2.82 -11.22 9.04
C VAL A 146 3.30 -10.57 10.34
N ILE A 147 4.59 -10.27 10.45
CA ILE A 147 5.17 -9.57 11.60
C ILE A 147 4.50 -8.20 11.80
N ILE A 148 4.31 -7.43 10.73
CA ILE A 148 3.64 -6.12 10.80
C ILE A 148 2.19 -6.29 11.29
N LEU A 149 1.45 -7.22 10.69
CA LEU A 149 0.06 -7.50 11.02
C LEU A 149 -0.10 -7.91 12.49
N ILE A 150 0.71 -8.86 12.96
CA ILE A 150 0.66 -9.37 14.34
C ILE A 150 1.17 -8.32 15.33
N GLY A 151 2.21 -7.57 14.98
CA GLY A 151 2.75 -6.48 15.80
C GLY A 151 1.67 -5.45 16.11
N LEU A 152 0.97 -4.96 15.09
CA LEU A 152 -0.12 -3.98 15.30
C LEU A 152 -1.31 -4.57 16.05
N LYS A 153 -1.68 -5.83 15.80
CA LYS A 153 -2.70 -6.54 16.60
C LYS A 153 -2.32 -6.58 18.07
N LEU A 154 -1.05 -6.81 18.39
CA LEU A 154 -0.57 -6.91 19.77
C LEU A 154 -0.47 -5.54 20.45
N MET A 155 -0.28 -4.47 19.69
CA MET A 155 -0.30 -3.10 20.21
C MET A 155 -1.70 -2.71 20.71
N ALA A 156 -2.80 -3.15 20.08
CA ALA A 156 -4.20 -3.03 20.57
C ALA A 156 -4.46 -1.80 21.47
N ASP A 157 -4.12 -0.61 20.99
CA ASP A 157 -4.18 0.65 21.73
C ASP A 157 -4.68 1.76 20.81
N GLN A 158 -5.86 2.28 21.13
CA GLN A 158 -6.57 3.27 20.30
C GLN A 158 -5.75 4.55 20.08
N PRO A 159 -5.10 5.17 21.09
CA PRO A 159 -4.24 6.33 20.87
C PRO A 159 -3.10 6.09 19.87
N THR A 160 -2.54 4.87 19.82
CA THR A 160 -1.53 4.52 18.82
C THR A 160 -2.10 4.49 17.40
N TYR A 161 -3.31 3.94 17.25
CA TYR A 161 -4.01 3.91 15.97
C TYR A 161 -4.43 5.30 15.49
N ASP A 162 -4.87 6.15 16.40
CA ASP A 162 -5.20 7.55 16.09
C ASP A 162 -3.96 8.34 15.65
N LEU A 163 -2.80 8.06 16.25
CA LEU A 163 -1.52 8.65 15.86
C LEU A 163 -1.11 8.22 14.44
N ILE A 164 -1.26 6.94 14.09
CA ILE A 164 -1.03 6.43 12.74
C ILE A 164 -1.94 7.15 11.75
N GLY A 165 -3.24 7.23 12.05
CA GLY A 165 -4.23 7.91 11.21
C GLY A 165 -3.91 9.39 10.98
N LYS A 166 -3.54 10.12 12.05
CA LYS A 166 -3.10 11.53 11.94
C LYS A 166 -1.87 11.67 11.05
N SER A 167 -0.91 10.75 11.18
CA SER A 167 0.31 10.74 10.36
C SER A 167 -0.02 10.56 8.87
N ILE A 168 -0.94 9.64 8.56
CA ILE A 168 -1.44 9.43 7.18
C ILE A 168 -2.13 10.68 6.65
N ILE A 169 -3.02 11.32 7.42
CA ILE A 169 -3.73 12.54 7.00
C ILE A 169 -2.73 13.69 6.75
N ILE A 170 -1.76 13.90 7.63
CA ILE A 170 -0.74 14.95 7.47
C ILE A 170 0.14 14.66 6.26
N GLY A 171 0.61 13.42 6.10
CA GLY A 171 1.36 13.00 4.92
C GLY A 171 0.56 13.22 3.62
N ALA A 172 -0.75 12.98 3.66
CA ALA A 172 -1.66 13.19 2.53
C ALA A 172 -1.82 14.68 2.17
N ILE A 173 -1.88 15.57 3.18
CA ILE A 173 -1.87 17.02 2.94
C ILE A 173 -0.57 17.44 2.25
N VAL A 174 0.58 17.04 2.80
CA VAL A 174 1.89 17.39 2.25
C VAL A 174 2.02 16.90 0.82
N THR A 175 1.73 15.61 0.57
CA THR A 175 1.89 15.04 -0.76
C THR A 175 0.92 15.61 -1.79
N SER A 176 -0.31 15.97 -1.41
CA SER A 176 -1.26 16.63 -2.33
C SER A 176 -0.82 18.04 -2.68
N VAL A 177 -0.33 18.82 -1.70
CA VAL A 177 0.19 20.17 -1.95
C VAL A 177 1.40 20.12 -2.88
N VAL A 178 2.35 19.23 -2.61
CA VAL A 178 3.53 19.06 -3.47
C VAL A 178 3.12 18.63 -4.87
N ALA A 179 2.19 17.68 -5.03
CA ALA A 179 1.71 17.24 -6.33
C ALA A 179 1.02 18.36 -7.15
N ILE A 180 0.22 19.21 -6.49
CA ILE A 180 -0.44 20.36 -7.15
C ILE A 180 0.59 21.40 -7.60
N ILE A 181 1.56 21.73 -6.74
CA ILE A 181 2.65 22.66 -7.09
C ILE A 181 3.45 22.11 -8.28
N GLN A 182 3.81 20.83 -8.23
CA GLN A 182 4.53 20.16 -9.31
C GLN A 182 3.76 20.18 -10.63
N LEU A 183 2.44 19.92 -10.60
CA LEU A 183 1.58 19.99 -11.78
C LEU A 183 1.52 21.41 -12.38
N GLY A 184 1.49 22.43 -11.53
CA GLY A 184 1.45 23.83 -11.96
C GLY A 184 2.77 24.30 -12.59
N LEU A 185 3.91 23.75 -12.16
CA LEU A 185 5.23 24.11 -12.67
C LEU A 185 5.61 23.34 -13.93
N GLU A 186 5.31 22.04 -13.98
CA GLU A 186 5.52 21.22 -15.17
C GLU A 186 4.31 20.28 -15.37
N PRO A 187 3.37 20.61 -16.28
CA PRO A 187 2.19 19.78 -16.53
C PRO A 187 2.49 18.36 -17.02
N TYR A 188 3.71 18.11 -17.51
CA TYR A 188 4.20 16.79 -17.90
C TYR A 188 4.85 15.99 -16.76
N PHE A 189 4.94 16.56 -15.57
CA PHE A 189 5.66 15.98 -14.43
C PHE A 189 5.04 14.69 -13.88
N MET A 190 3.70 14.59 -13.86
CA MET A 190 2.99 13.37 -13.45
C MET A 190 2.80 12.37 -14.62
N ARG A 191 3.53 12.56 -15.73
CA ARG A 191 3.36 11.81 -16.98
C ARG A 191 4.52 10.81 -17.18
N ILE A 192 4.16 9.51 -17.24
CA ILE A 192 4.95 8.38 -17.79
C ILE A 192 6.10 7.91 -16.90
N GLY A 193 6.10 6.63 -16.49
CA GLY A 193 7.01 5.97 -15.53
C GLY A 193 8.50 5.93 -15.89
N ASP A 194 9.11 7.09 -16.13
CA ASP A 194 10.52 7.30 -16.38
C ASP A 194 11.12 8.29 -15.35
N ASN A 195 12.42 8.16 -15.09
CA ASN A 195 13.18 8.99 -14.15
C ASN A 195 13.47 10.35 -14.79
N ARG A 196 12.54 11.29 -14.66
CA ARG A 196 12.76 12.67 -15.10
C ARG A 196 13.13 13.58 -13.92
N PRO A 197 13.83 14.69 -14.16
CA PRO A 197 14.02 15.67 -13.12
C PRO A 197 12.75 16.49 -12.88
N ALA A 198 12.33 16.65 -11.62
CA ALA A 198 11.23 17.49 -11.16
C ALA A 198 11.51 18.99 -11.22
N PHE A 199 12.79 19.35 -11.09
CA PHE A 199 13.28 20.72 -11.06
C PHE A 199 14.73 20.74 -11.58
N GLY A 200 14.93 20.73 -12.90
CA GLY A 200 16.29 20.75 -13.48
C GLY A 200 17.08 19.45 -13.27
N SER A 201 17.72 19.25 -12.11
CA SER A 201 18.49 18.04 -11.74
C SER A 201 17.87 17.23 -10.58
N VAL A 202 16.73 17.66 -10.03
CA VAL A 202 16.08 17.02 -8.85
C VAL A 202 15.24 15.81 -9.27
N ILE A 203 15.29 14.67 -8.59
CA ILE A 203 14.52 13.45 -8.93
C ILE A 203 13.00 13.67 -8.91
N ARG A 204 12.28 13.03 -9.85
CA ARG A 204 10.81 12.94 -9.88
C ARG A 204 10.22 12.22 -8.66
N SER A 205 9.28 12.89 -8.00
CA SER A 205 8.40 12.31 -6.98
C SER A 205 6.95 12.74 -7.25
N ASN A 206 5.98 11.83 -7.23
CA ASN A 206 4.55 12.16 -7.24
C ASN A 206 4.15 12.61 -5.83
N GLY A 207 4.36 13.89 -5.53
CA GLY A 207 4.39 14.38 -4.16
C GLY A 207 5.59 13.81 -3.39
N ILE A 208 5.34 12.97 -2.38
CA ILE A 208 6.39 12.31 -1.57
C ILE A 208 6.63 10.85 -1.95
N PHE A 209 6.13 10.41 -3.12
CA PHE A 209 6.22 9.03 -3.56
C PHE A 209 7.01 8.89 -4.85
N SER A 210 7.75 7.79 -5.04
CA SER A 210 8.48 7.55 -6.29
C SER A 210 7.56 7.10 -7.44
N THR A 211 6.35 6.62 -7.15
CA THR A 211 5.39 6.13 -8.16
C THR A 211 3.99 6.70 -7.97
N GLU A 212 3.26 6.84 -9.09
CA GLU A 212 1.93 7.42 -9.14
C GLU A 212 0.88 6.57 -8.40
N TYR A 213 1.05 5.24 -8.37
CA TYR A 213 0.12 4.35 -7.69
C TYR A 213 0.32 4.41 -6.18
N PHE A 214 1.55 4.43 -5.67
CA PHE A 214 1.78 4.58 -4.23
C PHE A 214 1.17 5.88 -3.70
N HIS A 215 1.37 6.98 -4.42
CA HIS A 215 0.73 8.26 -4.12
C HIS A 215 -0.80 8.14 -4.08
N SER A 216 -1.40 7.62 -5.14
CA SER A 216 -2.85 7.52 -5.27
C SER A 216 -3.47 6.64 -4.19
N TYR A 217 -2.93 5.44 -3.96
CA TYR A 217 -3.47 4.50 -2.99
C TYR A 217 -3.33 5.03 -1.56
N PHE A 218 -2.24 5.74 -1.26
CA PHE A 218 -2.08 6.41 0.02
C PHE A 218 -3.12 7.50 0.25
N LEU A 219 -3.39 8.35 -0.76
CA LEU A 219 -4.42 9.38 -0.67
C LEU A 219 -5.83 8.80 -0.51
N ILE A 220 -6.16 7.72 -1.22
CA ILE A 220 -7.46 7.05 -1.08
C ILE A 220 -7.62 6.48 0.34
N ILE A 221 -6.56 5.89 0.91
CA ILE A 221 -6.57 5.44 2.30
C ILE A 221 -6.71 6.63 3.27
N ALA A 222 -6.05 7.76 2.99
CA ALA A 222 -6.22 8.97 3.80
C ALA A 222 -7.65 9.52 3.76
N ILE A 223 -8.34 9.42 2.62
CA ILE A 223 -9.78 9.74 2.51
C ILE A 223 -10.61 8.86 3.45
N VAL A 224 -10.32 7.56 3.53
CA VAL A 224 -10.99 6.63 4.46
C VAL A 224 -10.77 7.06 5.93
N TRP A 225 -9.55 7.48 6.27
CA TRP A 225 -9.23 8.02 7.59
C TRP A 225 -9.98 9.32 7.89
N VAL A 226 -10.03 10.25 6.95
CA VAL A 226 -10.74 11.52 7.09
C VAL A 226 -12.23 11.29 7.32
N PHE A 227 -12.84 10.41 6.53
CA PHE A 227 -14.24 10.03 6.70
C PHE A 227 -14.55 9.54 8.11
N THR A 228 -13.68 8.67 8.63
CA THR A 228 -13.87 7.96 9.90
C THR A 228 -13.54 8.82 11.13
N THR A 229 -12.50 9.65 11.06
CA THR A 229 -11.91 10.28 12.26
C THR A 229 -12.10 11.79 12.36
N VAL A 230 -12.28 12.49 11.24
CA VAL A 230 -12.48 13.95 11.26
C VAL A 230 -13.94 14.24 11.58
N LYS A 231 -14.19 15.00 12.65
CA LYS A 231 -15.57 15.33 13.09
C LYS A 231 -16.12 16.60 12.41
N ASN A 232 -15.26 17.58 12.15
CA ASN A 232 -15.68 18.84 11.53
C ASN A 232 -16.00 18.60 10.04
N ASN A 233 -17.26 18.83 9.64
CA ASN A 233 -17.73 18.57 8.28
C ASN A 233 -17.05 19.46 7.23
N LEU A 234 -16.77 20.73 7.54
CA LEU A 234 -16.09 21.63 6.60
C LEU A 234 -14.65 21.16 6.34
N LEU A 235 -13.91 20.86 7.42
CA LEU A 235 -12.55 20.34 7.31
C LEU A 235 -12.53 18.98 6.60
N LYS A 236 -13.48 18.09 6.93
CA LYS A 236 -13.63 16.78 6.28
C LYS A 236 -13.82 16.94 4.78
N THR A 237 -14.77 17.77 4.35
CA THR A 237 -15.05 18.03 2.93
C THR A 237 -13.83 18.64 2.23
N GLY A 238 -13.18 19.65 2.83
CA GLY A 238 -11.98 20.27 2.28
C GLY A 238 -10.83 19.27 2.07
N LEU A 239 -10.57 18.40 3.05
CA LEU A 239 -9.55 17.36 2.94
C LEU A 239 -9.89 16.31 1.88
N ILE A 240 -11.14 15.87 1.80
CA ILE A 240 -11.57 14.91 0.77
C ILE A 240 -11.41 15.50 -0.63
N ILE A 241 -11.77 16.78 -0.82
CA ILE A 241 -11.59 17.46 -2.11
C ILE A 241 -10.10 17.54 -2.47
N LEU A 242 -9.26 18.01 -1.54
CA LEU A 242 -7.82 18.12 -1.74
C LEU A 242 -7.20 16.76 -2.13
N PHE A 243 -7.54 15.69 -1.39
CA PHE A 243 -7.01 14.36 -1.65
C PHE A 243 -7.55 13.77 -2.95
N SER A 244 -8.83 14.02 -3.28
CA SER A 244 -9.42 13.58 -4.55
C SER A 244 -8.75 14.26 -5.75
N ILE A 245 -8.44 15.56 -5.65
CA ILE A 245 -7.64 16.27 -6.66
C ILE A 245 -6.26 15.62 -6.80
N GLY A 246 -5.57 15.32 -5.69
CA GLY A 246 -4.30 14.60 -5.72
C GLY A 246 -4.40 13.23 -6.43
N VAL A 247 -5.46 12.46 -6.17
CA VAL A 247 -5.70 11.18 -6.85
C VAL A 247 -5.97 11.37 -8.34
N VAL A 248 -6.79 12.36 -8.73
CA VAL A 248 -7.10 12.62 -10.15
C VAL A 248 -5.85 13.01 -10.91
N THR A 249 -5.03 13.87 -10.32
CA THR A 249 -3.81 14.40 -10.93
C THR A 249 -2.68 13.36 -11.07
N SER A 250 -2.79 12.18 -10.43
CA SER A 250 -1.90 11.04 -10.68
C SER A 250 -2.03 10.39 -12.06
N PHE A 251 -3.09 10.71 -12.82
CA PHE A 251 -3.41 10.12 -14.12
C PHE A 251 -3.50 8.59 -14.17
N MET A 252 -3.86 7.96 -13.04
CA MET A 252 -4.07 6.52 -12.96
C MET A 252 -5.54 6.12 -13.02
N ARG A 253 -5.95 5.55 -14.15
CA ARG A 253 -7.34 5.08 -14.39
C ARG A 253 -7.87 4.19 -13.27
N MET A 254 -7.05 3.26 -12.78
CA MET A 254 -7.45 2.35 -11.71
C MET A 254 -7.59 3.03 -10.36
N SER A 255 -6.76 4.02 -10.06
CA SER A 255 -6.90 4.84 -8.86
C SER A 255 -8.20 5.62 -8.86
N TRP A 256 -8.63 6.13 -10.03
CA TRP A 256 -9.91 6.84 -10.17
C TRP A 256 -11.11 5.92 -9.92
N ILE A 257 -11.07 4.70 -10.47
CA ILE A 257 -12.10 3.67 -10.25
C ILE A 257 -12.17 3.33 -8.76
N ILE A 258 -11.03 3.13 -8.11
CA ILE A 258 -10.97 2.76 -6.69
C ILE A 258 -11.41 3.92 -5.80
N LEU A 259 -11.07 5.17 -6.15
CA LEU A 259 -11.58 6.37 -5.48
C LEU A 259 -13.11 6.42 -5.56
N ALA A 260 -13.66 6.29 -6.77
CA ALA A 260 -15.11 6.29 -6.98
C ALA A 260 -15.78 5.17 -6.15
N LEU A 261 -15.22 3.95 -6.19
CA LEU A 261 -15.71 2.83 -5.40
C LEU A 261 -15.70 3.13 -3.90
N VAL A 262 -14.61 3.71 -3.37
CA VAL A 262 -14.49 4.06 -1.94
C VAL A 262 -15.49 5.15 -1.55
N LEU A 263 -15.64 6.20 -2.34
CA LEU A 263 -16.59 7.28 -2.11
C LEU A 263 -18.03 6.76 -2.12
N VAL A 264 -18.40 5.97 -3.13
CA VAL A 264 -19.72 5.34 -3.26
C VAL A 264 -19.99 4.38 -2.10
N THR A 265 -19.04 3.49 -1.80
CA THR A 265 -19.16 2.52 -0.69
C THR A 265 -19.40 3.26 0.63
N TYR A 266 -18.59 4.28 0.92
CA TYR A 266 -18.71 5.03 2.17
C TYR A 266 -20.00 5.86 2.22
N LEU A 267 -20.27 6.69 1.21
CA LEU A 267 -21.38 7.65 1.27
C LEU A 267 -22.75 6.96 1.18
N ILE A 268 -22.91 5.95 0.31
CA ILE A 268 -24.21 5.28 0.11
C ILE A 268 -24.41 4.17 1.14
N PHE A 269 -23.45 3.26 1.29
CA PHE A 269 -23.69 2.03 2.05
C PHE A 269 -23.39 2.19 3.54
N ILE A 270 -22.41 3.03 3.90
CA ILE A 270 -22.01 3.22 5.30
C ILE A 270 -22.73 4.43 5.90
N ASN A 271 -22.60 5.61 5.29
CA ASN A 271 -23.17 6.86 5.80
C ASN A 271 -24.63 7.09 5.36
N LYS A 272 -25.17 6.26 4.46
CA LYS A 272 -26.57 6.31 3.98
C LYS A 272 -27.00 7.69 3.48
N VAL A 273 -26.11 8.40 2.81
CA VAL A 273 -26.45 9.65 2.11
C VAL A 273 -27.39 9.32 0.96
N ALA A 274 -28.44 10.11 0.81
CA ALA A 274 -29.40 9.96 -0.29
C ALA A 274 -28.69 10.00 -1.65
N LEU A 275 -28.98 9.02 -2.51
CA LEU A 275 -28.38 8.86 -3.84
C LEU A 275 -28.49 10.14 -4.67
N GLU A 276 -29.62 10.84 -4.55
CA GLU A 276 -29.90 12.12 -5.22
C GLU A 276 -28.84 13.19 -4.93
N LYS A 277 -28.36 13.29 -3.68
CA LYS A 277 -27.33 14.27 -3.29
C LYS A 277 -25.98 13.95 -3.92
N ILE A 278 -25.67 12.66 -4.06
CA ILE A 278 -24.43 12.20 -4.70
C ILE A 278 -24.51 12.40 -6.21
N LEU A 279 -25.67 12.10 -6.81
CA LEU A 279 -25.91 12.28 -8.24
C LEU A 279 -25.82 13.76 -8.62
N PHE A 280 -26.38 14.66 -7.78
CA PHE A 280 -26.23 16.10 -7.96
C PHE A 280 -24.76 16.57 -7.87
N ALA A 281 -24.01 16.09 -6.87
CA ALA A 281 -22.59 16.40 -6.74
C ALA A 281 -21.77 15.85 -7.93
N GLY A 282 -22.10 14.65 -8.41
CA GLY A 282 -21.48 14.03 -9.58
C GLY A 282 -21.76 14.79 -10.87
N LEU A 283 -23.01 15.22 -11.08
CA LEU A 283 -23.40 16.07 -12.22
C LEU A 283 -22.71 17.44 -12.16
N ALA A 284 -22.62 18.07 -10.98
CA ALA A 284 -21.91 19.33 -10.80
C ALA A 284 -20.40 19.17 -11.09
N GLY A 285 -19.79 18.08 -10.63
CA GLY A 285 -18.39 17.76 -10.92
C GLY A 285 -18.15 17.48 -12.41
N LEU A 286 -19.05 16.74 -13.06
CA LEU A 286 -19.00 16.48 -14.51
C LEU A 286 -19.16 17.78 -15.30
N ALA A 287 -20.10 18.65 -14.91
CA ALA A 287 -20.29 19.95 -15.55
C ALA A 287 -19.05 20.83 -15.42
N MET A 288 -18.43 20.87 -14.23
CA MET A 288 -17.17 21.60 -14.02
C MET A 288 -16.03 21.03 -14.85
N LEU A 289 -15.90 19.69 -14.91
CA LEU A 289 -14.92 19.02 -15.74
C LEU A 289 -15.14 19.32 -17.23
N LEU A 290 -16.39 19.26 -17.70
CA LEU A 290 -16.76 19.62 -19.06
C LEU A 290 -16.39 21.06 -19.38
N CYS A 291 -16.71 22.01 -18.50
CA CYS A 291 -16.31 23.41 -18.65
C CYS A 291 -14.79 23.54 -18.77
N VAL A 292 -14.01 22.91 -17.87
CA VAL A 292 -12.54 22.94 -17.94
C VAL A 292 -12.04 22.30 -19.24
N THR A 293 -12.60 21.16 -19.65
CA THR A 293 -12.20 20.51 -20.91
C THR A 293 -12.54 21.34 -22.13
N ILE A 294 -13.62 22.12 -22.15
CA ILE A 294 -13.95 23.01 -23.27
C ILE A 294 -12.88 24.10 -23.45
N PHE A 295 -12.33 24.64 -22.36
CA PHE A 295 -11.26 25.64 -22.43
C PHE A 295 -9.91 25.08 -22.90
N TYR A 296 -9.64 23.79 -22.66
CA TYR A 296 -8.36 23.15 -22.98
C TYR A 296 -8.46 22.05 -24.06
N TYR A 297 -9.61 21.93 -24.75
CA TYR A 297 -9.94 20.79 -25.62
C TYR A 297 -8.95 20.64 -26.79
N GLN A 298 -8.65 21.75 -27.46
CA GLN A 298 -7.76 21.74 -28.64
C GLN A 298 -6.31 21.39 -28.27
N ASP A 299 -5.84 21.84 -27.10
CA ASP A 299 -4.49 21.56 -26.61
C ASP A 299 -4.35 20.13 -26.08
N ILE A 300 -5.38 19.60 -25.42
CA ILE A 300 -5.35 18.28 -24.80
C ILE A 300 -5.51 17.17 -25.85
N VAL A 301 -6.48 17.25 -26.76
CA VAL A 301 -6.79 16.18 -27.73
C VAL A 301 -5.69 16.02 -28.79
N ASN A 302 -5.05 17.12 -29.19
CA ASN A 302 -3.95 17.08 -30.15
C ASN A 302 -2.59 16.81 -29.51
N SER A 303 -2.49 16.86 -28.18
CA SER A 303 -1.25 16.56 -27.49
C SER A 303 -0.81 15.12 -27.81
N ALA A 304 0.50 14.94 -27.92
CA ALA A 304 1.11 13.62 -27.96
C ALA A 304 0.71 12.75 -26.74
N VAL A 305 0.21 13.35 -25.64
CA VAL A 305 -0.25 12.68 -24.41
C VAL A 305 -1.43 11.76 -24.65
N VAL A 306 -2.46 12.31 -25.28
CA VAL A 306 -3.73 11.61 -25.49
C VAL A 306 -3.53 10.56 -26.57
N LYS A 307 -2.74 10.89 -27.60
CA LYS A 307 -2.38 9.94 -28.67
C LYS A 307 -1.59 8.75 -28.13
N ASP A 308 -0.52 8.96 -27.35
CA ASP A 308 0.30 7.88 -26.77
C ASP A 308 -0.48 6.98 -25.79
N ARG A 309 -1.39 7.55 -24.97
CA ARG A 309 -2.18 6.78 -23.99
C ARG A 309 -3.41 6.08 -24.59
N LEU A 310 -3.87 6.51 -25.76
CA LEU A 310 -4.84 5.77 -26.57
C LEU A 310 -4.16 4.63 -27.36
N THR A 311 -2.87 4.78 -27.70
CA THR A 311 -2.10 3.73 -28.38
C THR A 311 -1.45 2.70 -27.44
N ASP A 312 -1.22 3.03 -26.16
CA ASP A 312 -0.75 2.07 -25.13
C ASP A 312 -1.86 1.05 -24.83
N SER A 313 -1.88 0.01 -25.66
CA SER A 313 -3.07 -0.78 -25.93
C SER A 313 -3.37 -1.77 -24.81
N VAL A 314 -4.67 -2.03 -24.63
CA VAL A 314 -5.23 -3.20 -23.93
C VAL A 314 -4.54 -4.52 -24.35
N GLY A 315 -3.90 -4.55 -25.54
CA GLY A 315 -3.13 -5.66 -26.08
C GLY A 315 -1.94 -6.08 -25.22
N GLY A 316 -1.21 -5.14 -24.60
CA GLY A 316 -0.08 -5.47 -23.72
C GLY A 316 -0.54 -6.30 -22.52
N ARG A 317 -1.54 -5.80 -21.77
CA ARG A 317 -2.18 -6.48 -20.61
C ARG A 317 -2.77 -7.83 -20.97
N LYS A 318 -3.47 -7.91 -22.12
CA LYS A 318 -3.99 -9.18 -22.64
C LYS A 318 -2.87 -10.19 -22.91
N GLY A 319 -1.73 -9.74 -23.42
CA GLY A 319 -0.54 -10.56 -23.61
C GLY A 319 -0.02 -11.17 -22.31
N TYR A 320 0.15 -10.35 -21.25
CA TYR A 320 0.62 -10.87 -19.94
C TYR A 320 -0.33 -11.93 -19.38
N TYR A 321 -1.65 -11.69 -19.43
CA TYR A 321 -2.63 -12.63 -18.89
C TYR A 321 -2.73 -13.90 -19.73
N GLY A 322 -2.68 -13.77 -21.06
CA GLY A 322 -2.64 -14.90 -21.99
C GLY A 322 -1.45 -15.81 -21.70
N MET A 323 -0.25 -15.24 -21.56
CA MET A 323 0.95 -16.00 -21.21
C MET A 323 0.79 -16.82 -19.92
N VAL A 324 0.22 -16.23 -18.86
CA VAL A 324 0.03 -16.97 -17.60
C VAL A 324 -0.94 -18.15 -17.81
N LEU A 325 -2.08 -17.90 -18.46
CA LEU A 325 -3.08 -18.94 -18.72
C LEU A 325 -2.56 -20.05 -19.66
N ASP A 326 -1.78 -19.68 -20.67
CA ASP A 326 -1.22 -20.60 -21.65
C ASP A 326 -0.10 -21.48 -21.07
N ASN A 327 0.48 -21.12 -19.91
CA ASN A 327 1.61 -21.84 -19.33
C ASN A 327 1.35 -22.44 -17.95
N ILE A 328 0.30 -22.04 -17.24
CA ILE A 328 0.06 -22.52 -15.87
C ILE A 328 -0.23 -24.02 -15.81
N HIS A 329 -0.80 -24.61 -16.86
CA HIS A 329 -1.08 -26.04 -16.93
C HIS A 329 0.19 -26.92 -16.86
N LYS A 330 1.36 -26.36 -17.15
CA LYS A 330 2.65 -27.07 -17.10
C LYS A 330 3.21 -27.19 -15.68
N LYS A 331 2.97 -26.19 -14.83
CA LYS A 331 3.36 -26.19 -13.40
C LYS A 331 2.18 -25.75 -12.51
N PRO A 332 1.06 -26.49 -12.48
CA PRO A 332 -0.19 -26.02 -11.85
C PRO A 332 -0.11 -25.95 -10.32
N TRP A 333 0.72 -26.79 -9.69
CA TRP A 333 0.77 -26.92 -8.23
C TRP A 333 1.65 -25.88 -7.54
N LEU A 334 2.85 -25.67 -8.07
CA LEU A 334 3.88 -24.82 -7.43
C LEU A 334 4.33 -23.66 -8.32
N GLY A 335 3.75 -23.48 -9.50
CA GLY A 335 4.15 -22.40 -10.40
C GLY A 335 5.64 -22.43 -10.77
N TYR A 336 6.17 -21.29 -11.16
CA TYR A 336 7.55 -21.12 -11.63
C TYR A 336 8.52 -20.56 -10.57
N GLY A 337 8.07 -20.34 -9.32
CA GLY A 337 8.85 -19.82 -8.19
C GLY A 337 9.19 -18.33 -8.26
N GLY A 338 9.23 -17.74 -9.45
CA GLY A 338 9.50 -16.32 -9.65
C GLY A 338 9.50 -15.94 -11.12
N LEU A 339 9.85 -14.69 -11.43
CA LEU A 339 9.86 -14.16 -12.80
C LEU A 339 11.16 -14.49 -13.56
N LYS A 340 12.23 -14.89 -12.88
CA LYS A 340 13.51 -15.28 -13.49
C LYS A 340 13.46 -16.71 -14.00
N ASN A 341 12.71 -16.95 -15.06
CA ASN A 341 12.65 -18.25 -15.72
C ASN A 341 12.48 -18.11 -17.23
N GLU A 342 12.84 -19.15 -17.97
CA GLU A 342 12.82 -19.13 -19.44
C GLU A 342 11.42 -18.88 -20.02
N VAL A 343 10.37 -19.44 -19.40
CA VAL A 343 8.99 -19.28 -19.85
C VAL A 343 8.56 -17.81 -19.75
N TYR A 344 8.89 -17.14 -18.65
CA TYR A 344 8.64 -15.71 -18.49
C TYR A 344 9.43 -14.92 -19.54
N TYR A 345 10.74 -15.15 -19.65
CA TYR A 345 11.64 -14.41 -20.55
C TYR A 345 11.19 -14.46 -22.01
N ILE A 346 10.96 -15.65 -22.57
CA ILE A 346 10.62 -15.82 -23.98
C ILE A 346 9.30 -15.12 -24.31
N ASN A 347 8.29 -15.29 -23.45
CA ASN A 347 6.97 -14.72 -23.72
C ASN A 347 6.95 -13.21 -23.51
N LEU A 348 7.64 -12.68 -22.49
CA LEU A 348 7.75 -11.24 -22.29
C LEU A 348 8.47 -10.56 -23.44
N LEU A 349 9.56 -11.16 -23.93
CA LEU A 349 10.30 -10.62 -25.06
C LEU A 349 9.41 -10.57 -26.30
N ARG A 350 8.56 -11.58 -26.50
CA ARG A 350 7.56 -11.61 -27.59
C ARG A 350 6.47 -10.55 -27.42
N ILE A 351 5.97 -10.33 -26.20
CA ILE A 351 4.87 -9.39 -25.93
C ILE A 351 5.35 -7.93 -25.98
N THR A 352 6.52 -7.65 -25.40
CA THR A 352 7.00 -6.29 -25.14
C THR A 352 8.11 -5.83 -26.07
N GLY A 353 8.85 -6.76 -26.68
CA GLY A 353 10.07 -6.45 -27.43
C GLY A 353 11.24 -5.97 -26.56
N ASP A 354 11.09 -5.94 -25.24
CA ASP A 354 12.00 -5.31 -24.29
C ASP A 354 12.73 -6.38 -23.46
N ARG A 355 14.06 -6.38 -23.53
CA ARG A 355 14.93 -7.31 -22.81
C ARG A 355 14.96 -7.04 -21.31
N ASP A 356 14.85 -5.79 -20.88
CA ASP A 356 14.85 -5.44 -19.45
C ASP A 356 13.56 -5.93 -18.79
N ARG A 357 12.43 -5.81 -19.49
CA ARG A 357 11.17 -6.42 -19.04
C ARG A 357 11.20 -7.94 -19.08
N ALA A 358 11.80 -8.53 -20.12
CA ALA A 358 11.92 -9.98 -20.24
C ALA A 358 12.81 -10.61 -19.17
N THR A 359 13.86 -9.93 -18.75
CA THR A 359 14.75 -10.36 -17.66
C THR A 359 14.20 -10.04 -16.26
N ALA A 360 13.00 -9.44 -16.18
CA ALA A 360 12.40 -8.96 -14.94
C ALA A 360 13.28 -7.94 -14.18
N THR A 361 14.14 -7.20 -14.88
CA THR A 361 14.88 -6.08 -14.29
C THR A 361 13.99 -4.86 -14.13
N THR A 362 13.00 -4.71 -15.02
CA THR A 362 11.97 -3.65 -14.94
C THR A 362 10.56 -4.21 -15.13
N GLY A 363 9.62 -3.73 -14.31
CA GLY A 363 8.22 -4.17 -14.37
C GLY A 363 7.96 -5.55 -13.74
N SER A 364 6.68 -5.93 -13.72
CA SER A 364 6.21 -7.22 -13.21
C SER A 364 5.00 -7.66 -14.04
N LEU A 365 4.45 -8.84 -13.76
CA LEU A 365 3.08 -9.14 -14.19
C LEU A 365 2.16 -8.02 -13.68
N HIS A 366 1.25 -7.50 -14.50
CA HIS A 366 0.39 -6.36 -14.14
C HIS A 366 -0.88 -6.81 -13.39
N SER A 367 -0.76 -7.78 -12.48
CA SER A 367 -1.82 -8.23 -11.57
C SER A 367 -1.25 -9.16 -10.51
N GLY A 368 -1.47 -8.84 -9.23
CA GLY A 368 -1.03 -9.68 -8.11
C GLY A 368 -1.67 -11.06 -8.09
N TYR A 369 -2.90 -11.18 -8.61
CA TYR A 369 -3.58 -12.46 -8.76
C TYR A 369 -2.89 -13.35 -9.80
N PHE A 370 -2.61 -12.82 -10.99
CA PHE A 370 -1.88 -13.57 -12.02
C PHE A 370 -0.42 -13.81 -11.66
N SER A 371 0.22 -12.88 -10.92
CA SER A 371 1.56 -13.07 -10.35
C SER A 371 1.57 -14.20 -9.35
N SER A 372 0.64 -14.24 -8.39
CA SER A 372 0.50 -15.37 -7.47
C SER A 372 0.21 -16.70 -8.18
N LEU A 373 -0.58 -16.67 -9.26
CA LEU A 373 -0.90 -17.86 -10.04
C LEU A 373 0.33 -18.39 -10.79
N PHE A 374 1.03 -17.52 -11.51
CA PHE A 374 2.20 -17.87 -12.31
C PHE A 374 3.38 -18.29 -11.43
N GLU A 375 3.70 -17.49 -10.42
CA GLU A 375 4.87 -17.73 -9.57
C GLU A 375 4.65 -18.90 -8.62
N TYR A 376 3.49 -19.00 -7.97
CA TYR A 376 3.32 -19.94 -6.85
C TYR A 376 2.26 -21.04 -7.10
N GLY A 377 1.61 -21.03 -8.26
CA GLY A 377 0.64 -22.06 -8.65
C GLY A 377 -0.81 -21.79 -8.23
N VAL A 378 -1.71 -22.65 -8.69
CA VAL A 378 -3.17 -22.56 -8.47
C VAL A 378 -3.53 -22.58 -6.97
N PRO A 379 -2.98 -23.48 -6.12
CA PRO A 379 -3.32 -23.50 -4.70
C PRO A 379 -2.95 -22.19 -3.99
N ALA A 380 -1.79 -21.62 -4.33
CA ALA A 380 -1.32 -20.37 -3.74
C ALA A 380 -2.21 -19.19 -4.18
N PHE A 381 -2.56 -19.12 -5.47
CA PHE A 381 -3.51 -18.14 -6.00
C PHE A 381 -4.87 -18.19 -5.30
N VAL A 382 -5.43 -19.39 -5.08
CA VAL A 382 -6.69 -19.57 -4.36
C VAL A 382 -6.56 -19.07 -2.92
N CYS A 383 -5.47 -19.43 -2.23
CA CYS A 383 -5.22 -18.97 -0.87
C CYS A 383 -5.07 -17.44 -0.79
N PHE A 384 -4.32 -16.82 -1.70
CA PHE A 384 -4.17 -15.37 -1.75
C PHE A 384 -5.53 -14.68 -1.98
N THR A 385 -6.31 -15.18 -2.92
CA THR A 385 -7.65 -14.64 -3.24
C THR A 385 -8.61 -14.79 -2.05
N LEU A 386 -8.64 -15.96 -1.40
CA LEU A 386 -9.44 -16.19 -0.20
C LEU A 386 -9.01 -15.30 0.97
N PHE A 387 -7.71 -15.12 1.19
CA PHE A 387 -7.19 -14.22 2.22
C PHE A 387 -7.75 -12.81 2.05
N VAL A 388 -7.64 -12.25 0.84
CA VAL A 388 -8.11 -10.89 0.55
C VAL A 388 -9.63 -10.78 0.70
N MET A 389 -10.40 -11.71 0.10
CA MET A 389 -11.87 -11.68 0.18
C MET A 389 -12.39 -11.87 1.61
N LEU A 390 -11.84 -12.84 2.35
CA LEU A 390 -12.26 -13.11 3.73
C LEU A 390 -11.88 -11.97 4.67
N SER A 391 -10.81 -11.22 4.40
CA SER A 391 -10.48 -10.03 5.18
C SER A 391 -11.55 -8.93 5.02
N ALA A 392 -11.96 -8.65 3.78
CA ALA A 392 -13.01 -7.68 3.49
C ALA A 392 -14.35 -8.11 4.12
N PHE A 393 -14.68 -9.39 4.00
CA PHE A 393 -15.88 -9.97 4.61
C PHE A 393 -15.87 -9.93 6.15
N TYR A 394 -14.72 -10.20 6.77
CA TYR A 394 -14.57 -10.15 8.22
C TYR A 394 -14.83 -8.73 8.77
N TYR A 395 -14.26 -7.71 8.12
CA TYR A 395 -14.44 -6.32 8.54
C TYR A 395 -15.78 -5.72 8.12
N SER A 396 -16.39 -6.18 7.02
CA SER A 396 -17.73 -5.74 6.61
C SER A 396 -18.78 -6.04 7.68
N ARG A 397 -18.67 -7.19 8.35
CA ARG A 397 -19.56 -7.57 9.46
C ARG A 397 -19.34 -6.76 10.73
N SER A 398 -18.21 -6.07 10.85
CA SER A 398 -17.79 -5.42 12.11
C SER A 398 -17.97 -3.90 12.10
N PHE A 399 -18.05 -3.24 10.94
CA PHE A 399 -18.12 -1.77 10.88
C PHE A 399 -19.42 -1.17 11.39
N HIS A 400 -20.50 -1.96 11.48
CA HIS A 400 -21.73 -1.52 12.13
C HIS A 400 -21.55 -1.31 13.65
N ASN A 401 -20.58 -1.98 14.27
CA ASN A 401 -20.35 -1.92 15.72
C ASN A 401 -19.41 -0.77 16.10
N ASN A 402 -18.41 -0.48 15.27
CA ASN A 402 -17.46 0.60 15.50
C ASN A 402 -16.96 1.12 14.13
N LEU A 403 -17.09 2.43 13.91
CA LEU A 403 -16.67 3.09 12.67
C LEU A 403 -15.17 2.87 12.37
N TYR A 404 -14.33 2.61 13.36
CA TYR A 404 -12.92 2.27 13.12
C TYR A 404 -12.72 1.01 12.26
N PHE A 405 -13.68 0.09 12.20
CA PHE A 405 -13.61 -1.07 11.29
C PHE A 405 -13.90 -0.71 9.82
N VAL A 406 -14.42 0.49 9.54
CA VAL A 406 -14.54 0.98 8.15
C VAL A 406 -13.16 1.09 7.49
N ILE A 407 -12.13 1.45 8.28
CA ILE A 407 -10.76 1.61 7.81
C ILE A 407 -10.18 0.29 7.24
N PRO A 408 -10.07 -0.81 8.02
CA PRO A 408 -9.60 -2.08 7.50
C PRO A 408 -10.53 -2.68 6.44
N PHE A 409 -11.84 -2.43 6.50
CA PHE A 409 -12.79 -2.86 5.47
C PHE A 409 -12.46 -2.22 4.11
N LEU A 410 -12.41 -0.89 4.03
CA LEU A 410 -12.13 -0.19 2.77
C LEU A 410 -10.68 -0.39 2.32
N ALA A 411 -9.71 -0.51 3.24
CA ALA A 411 -8.35 -0.91 2.89
C ALA A 411 -8.30 -2.28 2.21
N SER A 412 -9.13 -3.23 2.65
CA SER A 412 -9.24 -4.55 2.01
C SER A 412 -9.83 -4.46 0.60
N ILE A 413 -10.85 -3.62 0.40
CA ILE A 413 -11.43 -3.37 -0.94
C ILE A 413 -10.40 -2.72 -1.87
N ILE A 414 -9.68 -1.70 -1.39
CA ILE A 414 -8.62 -1.01 -2.15
C ILE A 414 -7.54 -2.03 -2.58
N PHE A 415 -7.08 -2.87 -1.65
CA PHE A 415 -6.07 -3.89 -1.94
C PHE A 415 -6.58 -4.96 -2.91
N MET A 416 -7.83 -5.39 -2.75
CA MET A 416 -8.48 -6.39 -3.59
C MET A 416 -8.59 -5.94 -5.05
N ILE A 417 -9.07 -4.71 -5.28
CA ILE A 417 -9.23 -4.17 -6.64
C ILE A 417 -7.89 -3.71 -7.22
N GLY A 418 -6.99 -3.17 -6.38
CA GLY A 418 -5.65 -2.78 -6.80
C GLY A 418 -4.86 -3.94 -7.42
N ASN A 419 -4.97 -5.14 -6.85
CA ASN A 419 -4.30 -6.35 -7.35
C ASN A 419 -4.86 -6.90 -8.69
N LEU A 420 -5.97 -6.36 -9.22
CA LEU A 420 -6.46 -6.72 -10.56
C LEU A 420 -5.58 -6.16 -11.69
N THR A 421 -4.80 -5.11 -11.40
CA THR A 421 -4.10 -4.33 -12.44
C THR A 421 -2.67 -3.95 -12.08
N ASN A 422 -2.27 -4.19 -10.84
CA ASN A 422 -0.93 -4.02 -10.33
C ASN A 422 -0.58 -5.24 -9.50
N THR A 423 0.72 -5.47 -9.30
CA THR A 423 1.20 -6.56 -8.45
C THR A 423 1.60 -5.99 -7.11
N PHE A 424 0.71 -6.15 -6.13
CA PHE A 424 0.95 -5.81 -4.74
C PHE A 424 1.10 -7.09 -3.93
N LEU A 425 2.10 -7.90 -4.31
CA LEU A 425 2.56 -8.99 -3.45
C LEU A 425 3.29 -8.42 -2.22
N PHE A 426 3.66 -9.28 -1.28
CA PHE A 426 4.13 -8.87 0.04
C PHE A 426 5.24 -7.81 0.03
N LEU A 427 5.25 -6.95 1.05
CA LEU A 427 6.11 -5.77 1.23
C LEU A 427 6.15 -4.72 0.10
N SER A 428 5.33 -4.81 -0.95
CA SER A 428 5.02 -3.61 -1.74
C SER A 428 4.43 -2.52 -0.81
N TYR A 429 4.65 -1.24 -1.11
CA TYR A 429 4.17 -0.15 -0.24
C TYR A 429 2.66 -0.23 0.05
N VAL A 430 1.85 -0.60 -0.95
CA VAL A 430 0.40 -0.80 -0.80
C VAL A 430 0.10 -2.04 0.07
N SER A 431 0.89 -3.11 -0.04
CA SER A 431 0.78 -4.28 0.83
C SER A 431 1.12 -3.95 2.29
N VAL A 432 2.12 -3.10 2.53
CA VAL A 432 2.44 -2.63 3.88
C VAL A 432 1.30 -1.82 4.47
N LEU A 433 0.75 -0.88 3.69
CA LEU A 433 -0.45 -0.15 4.09
C LEU A 433 -1.58 -1.12 4.43
N TYR A 434 -1.84 -2.10 3.58
CA TYR A 434 -2.87 -3.09 3.83
C TYR A 434 -2.63 -3.90 5.12
N ALA A 435 -1.42 -4.43 5.33
CA ALA A 435 -1.02 -5.16 6.55
C ALA A 435 -1.24 -4.34 7.82
N VAL A 436 -0.88 -3.05 7.77
CA VAL A 436 -1.06 -2.11 8.88
C VAL A 436 -2.55 -2.01 9.22
N HIS A 437 -3.39 -1.69 8.24
CA HIS A 437 -4.82 -1.45 8.51
C HIS A 437 -5.53 -2.72 8.98
N ILE A 438 -5.28 -3.89 8.38
CA ILE A 438 -5.90 -5.15 8.86
C ILE A 438 -5.33 -5.57 10.23
N GLY A 439 -4.04 -5.32 10.52
CA GLY A 439 -3.47 -5.56 11.85
C GLY A 439 -4.12 -4.67 12.92
N MET A 440 -4.35 -3.39 12.60
CA MET A 440 -5.10 -2.46 13.45
C MET A 440 -6.54 -2.93 13.66
N GLY A 441 -7.22 -3.40 12.61
CA GLY A 441 -8.57 -3.97 12.71
C GLY A 441 -8.66 -5.13 13.71
N MET A 442 -7.70 -6.06 13.67
CA MET A 442 -7.63 -7.14 14.66
C MET A 442 -7.38 -6.63 16.08
N GLY A 443 -6.59 -5.57 16.23
CA GLY A 443 -6.34 -4.93 17.52
C GLY A 443 -7.56 -4.19 18.07
N ILE A 444 -8.32 -3.48 17.23
CA ILE A 444 -9.59 -2.83 17.59
C ILE A 444 -10.58 -3.87 18.11
N HIS A 445 -10.69 -5.03 17.44
CA HIS A 445 -11.56 -6.12 17.91
C HIS A 445 -11.20 -6.57 19.32
N LYS A 446 -9.90 -6.73 19.61
CA LYS A 446 -9.41 -7.06 20.95
C LYS A 446 -9.73 -5.97 21.99
N ILE A 447 -9.66 -4.70 21.62
CA ILE A 447 -10.05 -3.57 22.49
C ILE A 447 -11.54 -3.67 22.83
N GLU A 448 -12.40 -3.86 21.83
CA GLU A 448 -13.86 -3.96 22.02
C GLU A 448 -14.25 -5.18 22.86
N GLU A 449 -13.66 -6.35 22.64
CA GLU A 449 -13.86 -7.54 23.48
C GLU A 449 -13.54 -7.27 24.96
N THR A 450 -12.46 -6.52 25.22
CA THR A 450 -12.01 -6.19 26.57
C THR A 450 -12.99 -5.23 27.28
N LYS A 451 -13.54 -4.26 26.55
CA LYS A 451 -14.57 -3.34 27.09
C LYS A 451 -15.85 -4.08 27.50
N VAL A 452 -16.32 -4.99 26.66
CA VAL A 452 -17.55 -5.78 26.93
C VAL A 452 -17.35 -6.71 28.14
N PHE A 453 -16.15 -7.26 28.32
CA PHE A 453 -15.86 -8.10 29.48
C PHE A 453 -15.89 -7.28 30.78
N HIS A 454 -15.26 -6.11 30.80
CA HIS A 454 -15.26 -5.24 32.00
C HIS A 454 -16.65 -4.79 32.40
N SER A 455 -17.50 -4.37 31.45
CA SER A 455 -18.87 -3.96 31.77
C SER A 455 -19.69 -5.10 32.39
N LYS A 456 -19.61 -6.32 31.85
CA LYS A 456 -20.29 -7.50 32.43
C LYS A 456 -19.79 -7.85 33.84
N THR A 457 -18.52 -7.59 34.14
CA THR A 457 -17.95 -7.92 35.46
C THR A 457 -18.32 -6.87 36.51
N GLU A 458 -18.50 -5.61 36.10
CA GLU A 458 -19.05 -4.55 36.98
C GLU A 458 -20.53 -4.76 37.27
N TYR A 459 -21.32 -5.28 36.31
CA TYR A 459 -22.73 -5.64 36.57
C TYR A 459 -22.92 -6.84 37.52
N LEU A 460 -21.88 -7.62 37.77
CA LEU A 460 -21.90 -8.79 38.66
C LEU A 460 -21.30 -8.49 40.04
N LYS A 461 -20.84 -7.27 40.29
CA LYS A 461 -20.41 -6.76 41.59
C LYS A 461 -21.46 -5.80 42.12
#